data_AF-A0A5J6YR62-F1
#
_entry.id   AF-A0A5J6YR62-F1
#
_cell.length_a   1.000
_cell.length_b   1.000
_cell.length_c   1.000
_cell.angle_alpha   90.00
_cell.angle_beta   90.00
_cell.angle_gamma   90.00
#
_symmetry.space_group_name_H-M   'P 1'
#
loop_
_entity.id
_entity.type
_entity.pdbx_description
1 polymer ?
#
loop_
_entity_poly.entity_id
_entity_poly.type
_entity_poly.pdbx_seq_one_letter_code
_entity_poly.pdbx_strand_id
1 'polypeptide(L)'
;MGAFNVYNPIGPCPNCGNTVNQRFQFKYGECNLYEYHIGAEIIWGGNQRGKPNPGLIALDACGEECPVCDWAEDHAVIFVDGGRLVCVGPNKAKYSFSKPYNIIEIRPARSQFHVFDYQKPEFPIFDYEKEQE
;
A
#
# COMPACT_ATOMS: atom_id res chain seq x y z
N MET A 1 10.44 -14.60 -11.60
CA MET A 1 9.95 -13.25 -11.25
C MET A 1 8.59 -13.09 -11.88
N GLY A 2 7.58 -12.64 -11.13
CA GLY A 2 6.19 -12.52 -11.63
C GLY A 2 5.75 -11.07 -11.59
N ALA A 3 4.87 -10.66 -12.51
CA ALA A 3 4.42 -9.28 -12.62
C ALA A 3 3.76 -8.78 -11.32
N PHE A 4 3.91 -7.49 -11.07
CA PHE A 4 3.46 -6.76 -9.89
C PHE A 4 2.99 -5.36 -10.31
N ASN A 5 2.39 -4.64 -9.38
CA ASN A 5 2.06 -3.22 -9.50
C ASN A 5 2.92 -2.43 -8.52
N VAL A 6 3.06 -1.13 -8.75
CA VAL A 6 3.91 -0.26 -7.95
C VAL A 6 3.07 0.89 -7.40
N TYR A 7 3.31 1.25 -6.14
CA TYR A 7 2.82 2.47 -5.52
C TYR A 7 4.02 3.37 -5.23
N ASN A 8 3.97 4.62 -5.69
CA ASN A 8 5.11 5.55 -5.70
C ASN A 8 4.86 6.80 -4.84
N PRO A 9 4.89 6.72 -3.49
CA PRO A 9 4.72 7.90 -2.65
C PRO A 9 6.00 8.74 -2.58
N ILE A 10 5.85 10.06 -2.47
CA ILE A 10 6.90 10.91 -1.90
C ILE A 10 6.71 10.95 -0.39
N GLY A 11 7.77 10.66 0.35
CA GLY A 11 7.75 10.73 1.80
C GLY A 11 9.14 10.61 2.41
N PRO A 12 9.25 10.88 3.71
CA PRO A 12 10.50 10.70 4.43
C PRO A 12 10.86 9.21 4.51
N CYS A 13 12.10 8.87 4.16
CA CYS A 13 12.65 7.55 4.44
C CYS A 13 12.65 7.34 5.97
N PRO A 14 12.10 6.24 6.49
CA PRO A 14 12.04 6.00 7.93
C PRO A 14 13.42 5.75 8.56
N ASN A 15 14.44 5.45 7.75
CA ASN A 15 15.81 5.26 8.21
C ASN A 15 16.63 6.58 8.24
N CYS A 16 16.68 7.32 7.13
CA CYS A 16 17.52 8.52 7.03
C CYS A 16 16.76 9.86 7.13
N GLY A 17 15.42 9.83 7.12
CA GLY A 17 14.57 11.02 7.19
C GLY A 17 14.50 11.86 5.90
N ASN A 18 15.32 11.56 4.89
CA ASN A 18 15.27 12.28 3.61
C ASN A 18 13.97 12.03 2.87
N THR A 19 13.42 13.09 2.28
CA THR A 19 12.23 12.98 1.43
C THR A 19 12.63 12.37 0.10
N VAL A 20 12.08 11.19 -0.21
CA VAL A 20 12.40 10.42 -1.40
C VAL A 20 11.14 9.89 -2.07
N ASN A 21 11.23 9.61 -3.37
CA ASN A 21 10.26 8.76 -4.06
C ASN A 21 10.49 7.32 -3.62
N GLN A 22 9.63 6.81 -2.73
CA GLN A 22 9.64 5.41 -2.38
C GLN A 22 8.87 4.62 -3.45
N ARG A 23 9.21 3.34 -3.61
CA ARG A 23 8.51 2.45 -4.55
C ARG A 23 8.13 1.18 -3.82
N PHE A 24 6.83 0.91 -3.77
CA PHE A 24 6.27 -0.26 -3.08
C PHE A 24 5.62 -1.19 -4.08
N GLN A 25 6.15 -2.40 -4.20
CA GLN A 25 5.65 -3.42 -5.12
C GLN A 25 4.59 -4.28 -4.44
N PHE A 26 3.42 -4.41 -5.05
CA PHE A 26 2.32 -5.23 -4.53
C PHE A 26 1.66 -6.04 -5.65
N LYS A 27 0.87 -7.06 -5.28
CA LYS A 27 0.17 -7.91 -6.25
C LYS A 27 -1.33 -7.97 -6.00
N TYR A 28 -2.05 -7.06 -6.65
CA TYR A 28 -3.50 -6.98 -6.58
C TYR A 28 -4.05 -6.23 -7.81
N GLY A 29 -5.19 -6.65 -8.32
CA GLY A 29 -5.69 -6.19 -9.63
C GLY A 29 -4.90 -6.80 -10.78
N GLU A 30 -4.90 -6.14 -11.94
CA GLU A 30 -4.06 -6.51 -13.08
C GLU A 30 -2.59 -6.24 -12.78
N CYS A 31 -1.80 -7.29 -12.59
CA CYS A 31 -0.36 -7.17 -12.36
C CYS A 31 0.37 -6.94 -13.69
N ASN A 32 0.55 -5.67 -14.09
CA ASN A 32 1.23 -5.31 -15.33
C ASN A 32 2.12 -4.07 -15.19
N LEU A 33 2.80 -3.94 -14.04
CA LEU A 33 3.69 -2.82 -13.72
C LEU A 33 2.97 -1.48 -13.73
N TYR A 34 1.67 -1.46 -13.42
CA TYR A 34 0.96 -0.20 -13.27
C TYR A 34 1.47 0.55 -12.04
N GLU A 35 1.55 1.87 -12.19
CA GLU A 35 1.90 2.79 -11.11
C GLU A 35 0.64 3.43 -10.55
N TYR A 36 0.46 3.31 -9.24
CA TYR A 36 -0.70 3.83 -8.52
C TYR A 36 -0.30 4.95 -7.57
N HIS A 37 -1.28 5.83 -7.31
CA HIS A 37 -1.26 6.87 -6.29
C HIS A 37 -2.46 6.67 -5.33
N ILE A 38 -2.49 7.38 -4.20
CA ILE A 38 -3.64 7.33 -3.28
C ILE A 38 -4.89 7.84 -3.98
N GLY A 39 -6.01 7.14 -3.79
CA GLY A 39 -7.27 7.40 -4.46
C GLY A 39 -7.41 6.72 -5.82
N ALA A 40 -6.32 6.22 -6.40
CA ALA A 40 -6.37 5.52 -7.68
C ALA A 40 -7.20 4.24 -7.59
N GLU A 41 -7.98 4.00 -8.65
CA GLU A 41 -8.79 2.80 -8.80
C GLU A 41 -7.96 1.65 -9.35
N ILE A 42 -8.07 0.47 -8.75
CA ILE A 42 -7.34 -0.72 -9.16
C ILE A 42 -7.83 -1.17 -10.55
N ILE A 43 -6.89 -1.25 -11.49
CA ILE A 43 -7.14 -1.70 -12.85
C ILE A 43 -7.29 -3.23 -12.86
N TRP A 44 -8.18 -3.73 -13.69
CA TRP A 44 -8.46 -5.16 -13.89
C TRP A 44 -8.26 -5.55 -15.36
N GLY A 45 -7.81 -6.77 -15.60
CA GLY A 45 -7.47 -7.24 -16.95
C GLY A 45 -6.94 -8.67 -16.96
N GLY A 46 -6.06 -8.99 -17.90
CA GLY A 46 -5.70 -10.37 -18.21
C GLY A 46 -4.89 -11.08 -17.12
N ASN A 47 -4.01 -10.35 -16.44
CA ASN A 47 -3.12 -10.89 -15.40
C ASN A 47 -3.55 -10.49 -13.99
N GLN A 48 -4.83 -10.72 -13.67
CA GLN A 48 -5.43 -10.24 -12.45
C GLN A 48 -5.14 -11.11 -11.21
N ARG A 49 -5.04 -10.48 -10.04
CA ARG A 49 -4.99 -11.13 -8.72
C ARG A 49 -6.00 -10.51 -7.75
N GLY A 50 -6.60 -11.36 -6.92
CA GLY A 50 -7.63 -10.95 -5.98
C GLY A 50 -9.02 -10.92 -6.62
N LYS A 51 -9.89 -10.04 -6.11
CA LYS A 51 -11.29 -9.90 -6.56
C LYS A 51 -11.64 -8.41 -6.75
N PRO A 52 -12.36 -8.02 -7.81
CA PRO A 52 -12.82 -6.64 -7.98
C PRO A 52 -13.77 -6.21 -6.88
N ASN A 53 -13.79 -4.90 -6.59
CA ASN A 53 -14.61 -4.27 -5.56
C ASN A 53 -14.56 -5.01 -4.20
N PRO A 54 -13.35 -5.21 -3.63
CA PRO A 54 -13.26 -5.75 -2.29
C PRO A 54 -13.94 -4.79 -1.30
N GLY A 55 -14.28 -5.31 -0.11
CA GLY A 55 -14.37 -4.44 1.06
C GLY A 55 -12.98 -3.90 1.44
N LEU A 56 -12.76 -3.59 2.71
CA LEU A 56 -11.44 -3.20 3.18
C LEU A 56 -10.49 -4.42 3.18
N ILE A 57 -9.34 -4.29 2.51
CA ILE A 57 -8.29 -5.31 2.48
C ILE A 57 -6.93 -4.68 2.80
N ALA A 58 -6.04 -5.50 3.34
CA ALA A 58 -4.62 -5.18 3.50
C ALA A 58 -3.78 -6.06 2.56
N LEU A 59 -2.84 -5.44 1.87
CA LEU A 59 -1.92 -6.06 0.92
C LEU A 59 -0.50 -5.97 1.47
N ASP A 60 0.22 -7.08 1.39
CA ASP A 60 1.66 -7.07 1.60
C ASP A 60 2.36 -6.42 0.39
N ALA A 61 3.22 -5.45 0.67
CA ALA A 61 4.02 -4.76 -0.32
C ALA A 61 5.50 -4.78 0.09
N CYS A 62 6.40 -4.90 -0.88
CA CYS A 62 7.84 -4.81 -0.63
C CYS A 62 8.35 -3.45 -1.09
N GLY A 63 9.08 -2.75 -0.22
CA GLY A 63 9.75 -1.50 -0.56
C GLY A 63 11.01 -1.75 -1.37
N GLU A 64 11.32 -0.85 -2.29
CA GLU A 64 12.66 -0.76 -2.88
C GLU A 64 13.63 -0.02 -1.95
N GLU A 65 14.93 -0.20 -2.19
CA GLU A 65 16.00 0.48 -1.46
C GLU A 65 15.86 2.00 -1.53
N CYS A 66 16.08 2.67 -0.39
CA CYS A 66 16.13 4.12 -0.34
C CYS A 66 17.33 4.63 -1.17
N PRO A 67 17.13 5.53 -2.16
CA PRO A 67 18.21 5.99 -3.03
C PRO A 67 19.28 6.86 -2.34
N VAL A 68 19.10 7.18 -1.06
CA VAL A 68 19.99 8.06 -0.29
C VAL A 68 20.80 7.30 0.76
N CYS A 69 20.25 6.24 1.35
CA CYS A 69 20.90 5.51 2.44
C CYS A 69 20.95 4.00 2.22
N ASP A 70 20.53 3.53 1.04
CA ASP A 70 20.48 2.12 0.63
C ASP A 70 19.69 1.20 1.56
N TRP A 71 18.86 1.79 2.44
CA TRP A 71 18.03 1.03 3.36
C TRP A 71 16.80 0.50 2.61
N ALA A 72 16.67 -0.82 2.56
CA ALA A 72 15.48 -1.51 2.05
C ALA A 72 14.49 -1.77 3.19
N GLU A 73 13.26 -1.26 3.07
CA GLU A 73 12.16 -1.75 3.91
C GLU A 73 11.62 -3.04 3.30
N ASP A 74 11.75 -4.15 4.02
CA ASP A 74 11.30 -5.45 3.50
C ASP A 74 9.77 -5.52 3.33
N HIS A 75 8.99 -4.82 4.18
CA HIS A 75 7.53 -4.99 4.24
C HIS A 75 6.74 -3.70 4.60
N ALA A 76 5.94 -3.23 3.66
CA ALA A 76 4.89 -2.25 3.84
C ALA A 76 3.49 -2.88 3.69
N VAL A 77 2.47 -2.20 4.18
CA VAL A 77 1.06 -2.59 4.06
C VAL A 77 0.32 -1.55 3.23
N ILE A 78 -0.27 -1.99 2.13
CA ILE A 78 -1.18 -1.18 1.32
C ILE A 78 -2.63 -1.54 1.66
N PHE A 79 -3.45 -0.54 1.92
CA PHE A 79 -4.88 -0.69 2.13
C PHE A 79 -5.64 -0.36 0.87
N VAL A 80 -6.59 -1.24 0.51
CA VAL A 80 -7.53 -1.02 -0.58
C VAL A 80 -8.94 -1.13 -0.03
N ASP A 81 -9.80 -0.19 -0.38
CA ASP A 81 -11.22 -0.18 0.00
C ASP A 81 -12.09 0.13 -1.22
N GLY A 82 -13.10 -0.69 -1.47
CA GLY A 82 -14.00 -0.52 -2.61
C GLY A 82 -13.28 -0.52 -3.96
N GLY A 83 -12.10 -1.14 -4.06
CA GLY A 83 -11.28 -1.14 -5.27
C GLY A 83 -10.38 0.10 -5.45
N ARG A 84 -10.26 0.97 -4.44
CA ARG A 84 -9.37 2.13 -4.45
C ARG A 84 -8.24 1.99 -3.44
N LEU A 85 -7.06 2.45 -3.82
CA LEU A 85 -5.88 2.46 -2.95
C LEU A 85 -6.02 3.62 -1.95
N VAL A 86 -6.23 3.32 -0.67
CA VAL A 86 -6.61 4.34 0.33
C VAL A 86 -5.47 4.77 1.23
N CYS A 87 -4.49 3.89 1.48
CA CYS A 87 -3.37 4.18 2.36
C CYS A 87 -2.19 3.22 2.12
N VAL A 88 -0.96 3.67 2.38
CA VAL A 88 0.18 2.80 2.66
C VAL A 88 0.74 3.11 4.04
N GLY A 89 1.34 2.12 4.70
CA GLY A 89 2.14 2.35 5.90
C GLY A 89 3.08 1.20 6.20
N PRO A 90 4.03 1.38 7.13
CA PRO A 90 4.96 0.32 7.52
C PRO A 90 4.21 -0.86 8.16
N ASN A 91 4.63 -2.09 7.88
CA ASN A 91 4.09 -3.25 8.58
C ASN A 91 4.72 -3.36 9.98
N LYS A 92 4.15 -2.67 10.98
CA LYS A 92 4.58 -2.73 12.39
C LYS A 92 4.22 -4.06 13.08
N ALA A 93 4.40 -5.19 12.38
CA ALA A 93 3.98 -6.53 12.79
C ALA A 93 2.48 -6.68 13.11
N LYS A 94 1.65 -5.75 12.62
CA LYS A 94 0.18 -5.78 12.83
C LYS A 94 -0.48 -6.86 11.98
N TYR A 95 0.10 -7.17 10.82
CA TYR A 95 -0.41 -8.17 9.90
C TYR A 95 0.64 -9.25 9.67
N SER A 96 0.25 -10.50 9.87
CA SER A 96 1.08 -11.66 9.52
C SER A 96 0.67 -12.17 8.14
N PHE A 97 1.53 -11.91 7.15
CA PHE A 97 1.37 -12.44 5.81
C PHE A 97 2.11 -13.78 5.72
N SER A 98 1.37 -14.88 5.55
CA SER A 98 1.96 -16.22 5.48
C SER A 98 2.85 -16.47 4.24
N LYS A 99 2.78 -15.57 3.23
CA LYS A 99 3.56 -15.54 1.99
C LYS A 99 3.67 -14.09 1.52
N PRO A 100 4.76 -13.71 0.82
CA PRO A 100 4.88 -12.37 0.27
C PRO A 100 3.77 -12.10 -0.75
N TYR A 101 3.30 -10.85 -0.79
CA TYR A 101 2.21 -10.40 -1.66
C TYR A 101 0.85 -11.05 -1.36
N ASN A 102 0.62 -11.42 -0.11
CA ASN A 102 -0.68 -11.92 0.34
C ASN A 102 -1.69 -10.79 0.54
N ILE A 103 -2.96 -11.19 0.53
CA ILE A 103 -4.13 -10.33 0.72
C ILE A 103 -4.83 -10.77 2.00
N ILE A 104 -5.14 -9.83 2.89
CA ILE A 104 -5.93 -10.07 4.10
C ILE A 104 -7.23 -9.28 3.98
N GLU A 105 -8.37 -9.98 4.02
CA GLU A 105 -9.67 -9.33 4.12
C GLU A 105 -9.89 -8.81 5.54
N ILE A 106 -10.09 -7.50 5.68
CA ILE A 106 -10.42 -6.86 6.95
C ILE A 106 -11.94 -6.86 7.06
N ARG A 107 -12.47 -7.83 7.81
CA ARG A 107 -13.90 -7.85 8.14
C ARG A 107 -14.15 -6.86 9.28
N PRO A 108 -15.01 -5.85 9.10
CA PRO A 108 -15.45 -5.05 10.24
C PRO A 108 -16.17 -5.99 11.21
N ALA A 109 -15.64 -6.13 12.43
CA ALA A 109 -16.27 -6.95 13.45
C ALA A 109 -17.66 -6.37 13.73
N ARG A 110 -18.71 -7.18 13.54
CA ARG A 110 -20.04 -6.86 14.10
C ARG A 110 -19.87 -6.82 15.62
N SER A 111 -20.00 -5.63 16.20
CA SER A 111 -19.99 -5.31 17.64
C SER A 111 -18.67 -5.53 18.41
N GLN A 112 -18.20 -4.45 19.04
CA GLN A 112 -17.27 -4.42 20.17
C GLN A 112 -15.85 -4.98 19.97
N PHE A 113 -15.21 -4.61 18.87
CA PHE A 113 -13.75 -4.41 18.91
C PHE A 113 -13.47 -3.05 18.31
N HIS A 114 -12.87 -2.18 19.11
CA HIS A 114 -12.25 -0.97 18.59
C HIS A 114 -11.35 -1.42 17.46
N VAL A 115 -11.56 -0.80 16.31
CA VAL A 115 -10.57 -0.71 15.26
C VAL A 115 -9.38 0.04 15.89
N PHE A 116 -8.62 -0.63 16.76
CA PHE A 116 -7.43 -0.07 17.38
C PHE A 116 -6.47 0.16 16.20
N ASP A 117 -6.38 1.42 15.80
CA ASP A 117 -5.61 1.98 14.67
C ASP A 117 -6.10 1.65 13.25
N TYR A 118 -7.38 1.82 12.96
CA TYR A 118 -7.76 2.55 11.74
C TYR A 118 -8.46 3.82 12.20
N GLN A 119 -7.68 4.70 12.83
CA GLN A 119 -7.89 6.10 12.49
C GLN A 119 -7.63 6.16 10.99
N LYS A 120 -8.53 6.77 10.21
CA LYS A 120 -8.13 7.39 8.94
C LYS A 120 -6.77 8.00 9.23
N PRO A 121 -5.67 7.51 8.63
CA PRO A 121 -4.36 7.78 9.19
C PRO A 121 -4.25 9.31 9.35
N GLU A 122 -3.98 9.79 10.56
CA GLU A 122 -3.55 11.17 10.78
C GLU A 122 -2.14 11.39 10.23
N PHE A 123 -1.59 10.39 9.54
CA PHE A 123 -0.52 10.63 8.58
C PHE A 123 -1.10 11.56 7.51
N PRO A 124 -0.37 12.62 7.13
CA PRO A 124 -0.81 13.47 6.04
C PRO A 124 -1.20 12.57 4.87
N ILE A 125 -2.47 12.65 4.49
CA ILE A 125 -2.84 12.45 3.09
C ILE A 125 -1.94 13.46 2.39
N PHE A 126 -0.84 12.98 1.81
CA PHE A 126 0.03 13.84 1.04
C PHE A 126 -0.76 14.18 -0.22
N ASP A 127 -1.55 15.24 -0.11
CA ASP A 127 -2.18 15.93 -1.22
C ASP A 127 -1.05 16.40 -2.12
N TYR A 128 -0.87 15.69 -3.22
CA TYR A 128 0.03 16.07 -4.29
C TYR A 128 -0.48 17.27 -5.10
N GLU A 129 -1.65 17.83 -4.75
CA GLU A 129 -2.27 18.95 -5.47
C GLU A 129 -1.78 20.34 -5.01
N LYS A 130 -0.62 20.46 -4.34
CA LYS A 130 -0.13 21.77 -3.85
C LYS A 130 1.32 22.15 -4.19
N GLU A 131 1.90 21.63 -5.27
CA GLU A 131 3.15 22.18 -5.85
C GLU A 131 3.06 22.43 -7.36
N GLN A 132 2.00 23.13 -7.78
CA GLN A 132 1.89 23.75 -9.11
C GLN A 132 1.28 25.16 -8.98
N GLU A 133 1.93 26.05 -8.23
CA GLU A 133 1.77 27.52 -8.37
C GLU A 133 3.12 28.20 -8.25
#